data_AF-A0A0A2A3Q4-F1
#
_entry.id   AF-A0A0A2A3Q4-F1
#
_cell.length_a   1.000
_cell.length_b   1.000
_cell.length_c   1.000
_cell.angle_alpha   90.00
_cell.angle_beta   90.00
_cell.angle_gamma   90.00
#
_symmetry.space_group_name_H-M   'P 1'
#
loop_
_entity.id
_entity.type
_entity.pdbx_description
1 polymer ?
#
loop_
_entity_poly.entity_id
_entity_poly.type
_entity_poly.pdbx_seq_one_letter_code
_entity_poly.pdbx_strand_id
1 'polypeptide(L)'
;MINNLLKNFCLITFALIAPITLPAGGIQKCLNQNKLSNNTKEIILSCNTSLYSFPEINSKELLVLNGGTTLSILRNWKVSENEIWVRVELGSNKLLDDPNKITKGWIKM
;
A
#
# COMPACT_ATOMS: atom_id res chain seq x y z
N MET A 1 8.45 -47.85 -19.62
CA MET A 1 9.57 -47.06 -19.07
C MET A 1 9.84 -45.75 -19.83
N ILE A 2 9.19 -45.50 -20.97
CA ILE A 2 9.41 -44.29 -21.80
C ILE A 2 8.77 -43.01 -21.21
N ASN A 3 7.65 -43.14 -20.48
CA ASN A 3 6.91 -42.00 -19.93
C ASN A 3 7.67 -41.24 -18.83
N ASN A 4 8.49 -41.91 -18.02
CA ASN A 4 9.31 -41.25 -17.01
C ASN A 4 10.45 -40.46 -17.64
N LEU A 5 11.04 -40.98 -18.72
CA LEU A 5 12.07 -40.30 -19.49
C LEU A 5 11.51 -39.04 -20.16
N LEU A 6 10.33 -39.14 -20.77
CA LEU A 6 9.65 -38.00 -21.39
C LEU A 6 9.22 -36.94 -20.35
N LYS A 7 8.71 -37.37 -19.19
CA LYS A 7 8.32 -36.49 -18.08
C LYS A 7 9.53 -35.75 -17.51
N ASN A 8 10.64 -36.44 -17.32
CA ASN A 8 11.88 -35.84 -16.80
C ASN A 8 12.49 -34.87 -17.82
N PHE A 9 12.48 -35.22 -19.11
CA PHE A 9 12.96 -34.35 -20.17
C PHE A 9 12.13 -33.06 -20.24
N CYS A 10 10.80 -33.18 -20.20
CA CYS A 10 9.88 -32.04 -20.20
C CYS A 10 10.12 -31.09 -19.02
N LEU A 11 10.29 -31.63 -17.80
CA LEU A 11 10.64 -30.84 -16.61
C LEU A 11 11.96 -30.09 -16.77
N ILE A 12 12.98 -30.72 -17.34
CA ILE A 12 14.29 -30.11 -17.58
C ILE A 12 14.18 -28.99 -18.62
N THR A 13 13.45 -29.22 -19.71
CA THR A 13 13.20 -28.22 -20.77
C THR A 13 12.48 -27.00 -20.21
N PHE A 14 11.44 -27.19 -19.39
CA PHE A 14 10.77 -26.07 -18.71
C PHE A 14 11.70 -25.37 -17.72
N ALA A 15 12.56 -26.07 -16.99
CA ALA A 15 13.52 -25.42 -16.07
C ALA A 15 14.60 -24.59 -16.79
N LEU A 16 15.04 -25.02 -17.98
CA LEU A 16 16.08 -24.32 -18.76
C LEU A 16 15.54 -23.15 -19.60
N ILE A 17 14.33 -23.27 -20.13
CA ILE A 17 13.76 -22.30 -21.08
C ILE A 17 12.69 -21.41 -20.43
N ALA A 18 12.13 -21.80 -19.27
CA ALA A 18 11.30 -20.87 -18.52
C ALA A 18 12.17 -19.65 -18.19
N PRO A 19 11.75 -18.45 -18.63
CA PRO A 19 12.53 -17.27 -18.37
C PRO A 19 12.63 -17.09 -16.86
N ILE A 20 13.87 -16.94 -16.38
CA ILE A 20 14.22 -16.54 -15.01
C ILE A 20 13.54 -15.22 -14.58
N THR A 21 12.89 -14.55 -15.53
CA THR A 21 12.11 -13.33 -15.38
C THR A 21 10.65 -13.58 -15.01
N LEU A 22 10.21 -14.83 -14.78
CA LEU A 22 8.96 -15.07 -14.06
C LEU A 22 9.05 -14.28 -12.77
N PRO A 23 8.25 -13.20 -12.60
CA PRO A 23 8.27 -12.46 -11.36
C PRO A 23 7.90 -13.47 -10.29
N ALA A 24 8.85 -13.82 -9.42
CA ALA A 24 8.57 -14.63 -8.24
C ALA A 24 7.34 -13.97 -7.61
N GLY A 25 6.21 -14.68 -7.60
CA GLY A 25 4.86 -14.13 -7.43
C GLY A 25 4.61 -13.54 -6.04
N GLY A 26 5.38 -12.55 -5.63
CA GLY A 26 5.04 -11.62 -4.60
C GLY A 26 4.18 -10.57 -5.25
N ILE A 27 2.87 -10.82 -5.33
CA ILE A 27 1.93 -9.72 -5.55
C ILE A 27 2.13 -8.80 -4.33
N GLN A 28 2.93 -7.74 -4.50
CA GLN A 28 2.94 -6.63 -3.56
C GLN A 28 1.64 -5.89 -3.84
N LYS A 29 0.53 -6.50 -3.40
CA LYS A 29 -0.72 -5.77 -3.26
C LYS A 29 -0.33 -4.59 -2.39
N CYS A 30 -0.62 -3.40 -2.86
CA CYS A 30 -0.52 -2.14 -2.12
C CYS A 30 -1.55 -2.22 -0.98
N LEU A 31 -1.33 -3.17 -0.07
CA LEU A 31 -2.25 -3.66 0.92
C LEU A 31 -2.10 -2.70 2.09
N ASN A 32 -2.83 -1.60 1.99
CA ASN A 32 -3.15 -0.76 3.13
C ASN A 32 -3.95 -1.58 4.19
N GLN A 33 -4.31 -2.84 3.93
CA GLN A 33 -5.09 -3.71 4.83
C GLN A 33 -4.23 -4.65 5.70
N ASN A 34 -2.92 -4.43 5.83
CA ASN A 34 -2.16 -5.18 6.84
C ASN A 34 -2.49 -4.62 8.21
N LYS A 35 -3.56 -5.18 8.82
CA LYS A 35 -3.91 -5.15 10.24
C LYS A 35 -3.28 -3.94 10.91
N LEU A 36 -3.90 -2.78 10.73
CA LEU A 36 -3.64 -1.71 11.67
C LEU A 36 -3.98 -2.28 13.04
N SER A 37 -2.96 -2.66 13.80
CA SER A 37 -3.17 -3.00 15.19
C SER A 37 -3.81 -1.75 15.78
N ASN A 38 -5.00 -1.85 16.35
CA ASN A 38 -5.76 -0.71 16.86
C ASN A 38 -4.96 0.18 17.85
N ASN A 39 -3.78 -0.27 18.29
CA ASN A 39 -2.85 0.45 19.16
C ASN A 39 -1.68 1.17 18.48
N THR A 40 -1.38 0.94 17.20
CA THR A 40 -0.29 1.67 16.52
C THR A 40 -0.80 3.02 16.03
N LYS A 41 -0.28 4.10 16.63
CA LYS A 41 -0.60 5.48 16.25
C LYS A 41 0.10 5.94 14.97
N GLU A 42 0.94 5.10 14.36
CA GLU A 42 1.73 5.45 13.18
C GLU A 42 1.66 4.35 12.14
N ILE A 43 1.71 4.74 10.86
CA ILE A 43 1.75 3.86 9.69
C ILE A 43 2.79 4.36 8.69
N ILE A 44 3.30 3.44 7.88
CA ILE A 44 4.15 3.75 6.75
C ILE A 44 3.40 3.31 5.49
N LEU A 45 3.27 4.23 4.54
CA LEU A 45 2.63 3.94 3.26
C LEU A 45 3.48 2.94 2.46
N SER A 46 2.87 1.86 1.99
CA SER A 46 3.54 0.89 1.12
C SER A 46 3.59 1.35 -0.34
N CYS A 47 2.68 2.24 -0.72
CA CYS A 47 2.51 2.73 -2.08
C CYS A 47 2.15 4.21 -2.10
N ASN A 48 2.20 4.81 -3.29
CA ASN A 48 1.70 6.17 -3.47
C ASN A 48 0.18 6.19 -3.24
N THR A 49 -0.30 7.20 -2.54
CA THR A 49 -1.72 7.41 -2.29
C THR A 49 -1.99 8.89 -2.15
N SER A 50 -3.26 9.27 -2.16
CA SER A 50 -3.68 10.66 -2.11
C SER A 50 -4.29 10.98 -0.76
N LEU A 51 -4.00 12.17 -0.28
CA LEU A 51 -4.61 12.76 0.90
C LEU A 51 -5.85 13.55 0.48
N TYR A 52 -6.98 13.25 1.09
CA TYR A 52 -8.29 13.79 0.73
C TYR A 52 -8.84 14.72 1.81
N SER A 53 -9.69 15.67 1.43
CA SER A 53 -10.32 16.61 2.37
C SER A 53 -11.37 15.97 3.28
N PHE A 54 -12.09 14.95 2.81
CA PHE A 54 -13.16 14.26 3.54
C PHE A 54 -13.27 12.79 3.13
N PRO A 55 -13.86 11.91 3.96
CA PRO A 55 -13.85 10.46 3.73
C PRO A 55 -14.92 10.02 2.73
N GLU A 56 -14.78 10.41 1.47
CA GLU A 56 -15.71 10.08 0.39
C GLU A 56 -15.00 9.90 -0.95
N ILE A 57 -15.57 9.11 -1.85
CA ILE A 57 -14.98 8.75 -3.15
C ILE A 57 -14.76 9.98 -4.04
N ASN A 58 -15.67 10.94 -4.02
CA ASN A 58 -15.61 12.16 -4.85
C ASN A 58 -14.93 13.34 -4.13
N SER A 59 -14.16 13.06 -3.07
CA SER A 59 -13.54 14.11 -2.28
C SER A 59 -12.38 14.78 -3.02
N LYS A 60 -12.18 16.06 -2.70
CA LYS A 60 -11.08 16.83 -3.28
C LYS A 60 -9.74 16.27 -2.79
N GLU A 61 -8.88 15.96 -3.73
CA GLU A 61 -7.49 15.61 -3.47
C GLU A 61 -6.72 16.86 -3.01
N LEU A 62 -6.01 16.72 -1.89
CA LEU A 62 -5.22 17.77 -1.27
C LEU A 62 -3.74 17.64 -1.61
N LEU A 63 -3.20 16.41 -1.55
CA LEU A 63 -1.78 16.16 -1.70
C LEU A 63 -1.53 14.68 -2.07
N VAL A 64 -0.64 14.43 -3.03
CA VAL A 64 -0.14 13.08 -3.32
C VAL A 64 0.97 12.74 -2.33
N LEU A 65 0.85 11.58 -1.69
CA LEU A 65 1.84 10.98 -0.80
C LEU A 65 2.57 9.86 -1.52
N ASN A 66 3.88 9.80 -1.34
CA ASN A 66 4.69 8.73 -1.88
C ASN A 66 4.75 7.53 -0.92
N GLY A 67 4.93 6.34 -1.47
CA GLY A 67 5.30 5.15 -0.70
C GLY A 67 6.57 5.41 0.13
N GLY A 68 6.61 4.88 1.34
CA GLY A 68 7.64 5.12 2.35
C GLY A 68 7.36 6.29 3.29
N THR A 69 6.29 7.07 3.07
CA THR A 69 5.94 8.18 3.97
C THR A 69 5.35 7.66 5.28
N THR A 70 5.88 8.14 6.41
CA THR A 70 5.34 7.88 7.75
C THR A 70 4.22 8.85 8.07
N LEU A 71 3.11 8.34 8.58
CA LEU A 71 1.92 9.09 8.95
C LEU A 71 1.46 8.70 10.35
N SER A 72 0.97 9.66 11.13
CA SER A 72 0.32 9.41 12.40
C SER A 72 -1.19 9.31 12.22
N ILE A 73 -1.82 8.30 12.81
CA ILE A 73 -3.26 8.08 12.75
C ILE A 73 -3.95 8.87 13.84
N LEU A 74 -4.92 9.69 13.41
CA LEU A 74 -5.75 10.49 14.31
C LEU A 74 -7.09 9.81 14.58
N ARG A 75 -7.77 9.32 13.54
CA ARG A 75 -9.10 8.71 13.63
C ARG A 75 -9.34 7.70 12.51
N ASN A 76 -10.18 6.71 12.80
CA ASN A 76 -10.68 5.75 11.82
C ASN A 76 -12.16 6.01 11.56
N TRP A 77 -12.58 5.91 10.31
CA TRP A 77 -13.96 6.03 9.87
C TRP A 77 -14.29 4.84 8.97
N LYS A 78 -15.15 3.94 9.45
CA LYS A 78 -15.56 2.75 8.71
C LYS A 78 -17.02 2.92 8.27
N VAL A 79 -17.26 3.01 6.97
CA VAL A 79 -18.60 3.04 6.39
C VAL A 79 -19.09 1.61 6.13
N SER A 80 -18.22 0.77 5.55
CA SER A 80 -18.49 -0.64 5.28
C SER A 80 -17.19 -1.46 5.36
N GLU A 81 -17.23 -2.76 5.07
CA GLU A 81 -16.01 -3.59 5.02
C GLU A 81 -15.03 -3.17 3.91
N ASN A 82 -15.55 -2.56 2.83
CA ASN A 82 -14.75 -2.13 1.68
C ASN A 82 -14.48 -0.62 1.67
N GLU A 83 -15.05 0.14 2.60
CA GLU A 83 -14.91 1.59 2.69
C GLU A 83 -14.45 2.01 4.07
N ILE A 84 -13.13 1.93 4.24
CA ILE A 84 -12.42 2.34 5.43
C ILE A 84 -11.60 3.58 5.08
N TRP A 85 -11.81 4.62 5.86
CA TRP A 85 -11.09 5.88 5.76
C TRP A 85 -10.33 6.14 7.05
N VAL A 86 -9.11 6.61 6.93
CA VAL A 86 -8.26 6.92 8.08
C VAL A 86 -7.84 8.38 7.97
N ARG A 87 -8.12 9.14 9.03
CA ARG A 87 -7.62 10.50 9.16
C ARG A 87 -6.19 10.43 9.67
N VAL A 88 -5.28 11.00 8.90
CA VAL A 88 -3.84 10.96 9.15
C VAL A 88 -3.26 12.36 9.28
N GLU A 89 -2.14 12.44 9.97
CA GLU A 89 -1.27 13.60 10.09
C GLU A 89 0.12 13.23 9.60
N LEU A 90 0.67 14.02 8.68
CA LEU A 90 2.07 13.92 8.26
C LEU A 90 2.97 14.43 9.38
N GLY A 91 4.11 13.78 9.55
CA GLY A 91 5.20 14.32 10.36
C GLY A 91 5.60 15.70 9.82
N SER A 92 5.42 16.73 10.63
CA SER A 92 5.82 18.10 10.29
C SER A 92 6.84 18.62 11.29
N ASN A 93 7.86 19.31 10.80
CA ASN A 93 8.86 19.97 11.60
C ASN A 93 8.51 21.45 11.73
N LYS A 94 7.94 21.86 12.87
CA LYS A 94 7.40 23.22 13.09
C LYS A 94 8.39 24.37 12.83
N LEU A 95 9.68 24.09 12.83
CA LEU A 95 10.74 25.07 12.61
C LEU A 95 11.10 25.27 11.13
N LEU A 96 10.90 24.25 10.30
CA LEU A 96 11.35 24.23 8.90
C LEU A 96 10.19 24.20 7.90
N ASP A 97 9.03 23.70 8.31
CA ASP A 97 7.86 23.58 7.44
C ASP A 97 7.07 24.90 7.34
N ASP A 98 6.52 25.15 6.16
CA ASP A 98 5.59 26.25 5.90
C ASP A 98 4.35 26.13 6.82
N PRO A 99 3.96 27.19 7.55
CA PRO A 99 2.75 27.19 8.38
C PRO A 99 1.46 26.88 7.60
N ASN A 100 1.43 27.10 6.30
CA ASN A 100 0.28 26.82 5.42
C ASN A 100 0.34 25.42 4.77
N LYS A 101 1.37 24.63 5.08
CA LYS A 101 1.51 23.27 4.54
C LYS A 101 0.36 22.39 5.01
N ILE A 102 -0.22 21.65 4.08
CA ILE A 102 -1.25 20.65 4.39
C ILE A 102 -0.57 19.49 5.12
N THR A 103 -0.88 19.33 6.40
CA THR A 103 -0.35 18.25 7.25
C THR A 103 -1.38 17.19 7.58
N LYS A 104 -2.68 17.46 7.38
CA LYS A 104 -3.78 16.57 7.80
C LYS A 104 -4.76 16.30 6.68
N GLY A 105 -5.26 15.08 6.63
CA GLY A 105 -6.33 14.72 5.71
C GLY A 105 -6.74 13.26 5.87
N TRP A 106 -7.51 12.77 4.90
CA TRP A 106 -8.05 11.42 4.88
C TRP A 106 -7.35 10.58 3.84
N ILE A 107 -7.09 9.33 4.15
CA ILE A 107 -6.62 8.33 3.18
C ILE A 107 -7.63 7.18 3.14
N LYS A 108 -7.79 6.59 1.95
CA LYS A 108 -8.57 5.38 1.77
C LYS A 108 -7.69 4.15 2.07
N MET A 109 -8.20 3.24 2.89
CA MET A 109 -7.52 2.01 3.30
C MET A 109 -8.04 0.79 2.53
#